data_AF-A0A9J7DU91-F1
#
_entry.id   AF-A0A9J7DU91-F1
#
_cell.length_a   1.000
_cell.length_b   1.000
_cell.length_c   1.000
_cell.angle_alpha   90.00
_cell.angle_beta   90.00
_cell.angle_gamma   90.00
#
_symmetry.space_group_name_H-M   'P 1'
#
loop_
_entity.id
_entity.type
_entity.pdbx_description
1 polymer ?
#
loop_
_entity_poly.entity_id
_entity_poly.type
_entity_poly.pdbx_seq_one_letter_code
_entity_poly.pdbx_strand_id
1 'polypeptide(L)'
;MSLDISSDLQAFGVPVDPIFAAYSKKDEEMLLETTRNMHRIIKYVKIAVALAGVFWPGSLFAKRYQNPTAVVYIYTPFETHSWTGYSLSVLMEVLPIVWIGYGHLAIDCLVAAYYAQAEVQLKIIKYNLEHLFDTNGATDGAEDGRCTAYRDELDRDLRGRFVHYVQRYETVAWYTNEISDVFNYAIFFELFSSSALLCLITFVMSYTPIVSIAFVFYTVMLIVLVIRVFVYCYFGNMVQFQSDSVATSVYLSGWLSVSPRFRRDILIAMLRWSKNITPIVFGIVPLSLDTYVSVLRAAYSLFAVLSTKQ
;
A
#
# COMPACT_ATOMS: atom_id res chain seq x y z
N MET A 1 17.27 -15.26 24.69
CA MET A 1 16.54 -13.99 24.64
C MET A 1 15.79 -13.93 23.31
N SER A 2 14.74 -14.74 23.18
CA SER A 2 14.03 -15.04 21.92
C SER A 2 12.52 -15.20 22.18
N LEU A 3 12.03 -14.70 23.32
CA LEU A 3 10.69 -15.02 23.83
C LEU A 3 9.69 -13.86 23.77
N ASP A 4 10.06 -12.66 23.29
CA ASP A 4 9.14 -11.51 23.19
C ASP A 4 8.79 -11.07 21.75
N ILE A 5 9.48 -11.59 20.73
CA ILE A 5 9.33 -11.07 19.35
C ILE A 5 8.19 -11.79 18.59
N SER A 6 7.97 -13.08 18.88
CA SER A 6 6.85 -13.84 18.33
C SER A 6 5.49 -13.31 18.83
N SER A 7 5.42 -12.83 20.08
CA SER A 7 4.25 -12.17 20.65
C SER A 7 3.97 -10.81 20.02
N ASP A 8 5.00 -10.03 19.71
CA ASP A 8 4.85 -8.75 19.00
C ASP A 8 4.33 -8.97 17.56
N LEU A 9 4.87 -9.94 16.83
CA LEU A 9 4.40 -10.31 15.48
C LEU A 9 2.94 -10.78 15.47
N GLN A 10 2.52 -11.53 16.50
CA GLN A 10 1.12 -11.90 16.71
C GLN A 10 0.24 -10.71 17.11
N ALA A 11 0.75 -9.77 17.92
CA ALA A 11 0.04 -8.54 18.29
C ALA A 11 -0.23 -7.62 17.09
N PHE A 12 0.61 -7.68 16.05
CA PHE A 12 0.41 -6.97 14.78
C PHE A 12 -0.39 -7.77 13.73
N GLY A 13 -0.86 -8.98 14.06
CA GLY A 13 -1.71 -9.79 13.17
C GLY A 13 -0.99 -10.39 11.97
N VAL A 14 0.33 -10.58 12.02
CA VAL A 14 1.10 -11.18 10.92
C VAL A 14 0.82 -12.68 10.85
N PRO A 15 0.31 -13.22 9.72
CA PRO A 15 0.03 -14.65 9.59
C PRO A 15 1.32 -15.47 9.65
N VAL A 16 1.37 -16.44 10.56
CA VAL A 16 2.47 -17.39 10.75
C VAL A 16 2.29 -18.59 9.81
N ASP A 17 2.10 -18.34 8.51
CA ASP A 17 2.12 -19.42 7.54
C ASP A 17 3.57 -19.90 7.35
N PRO A 18 3.83 -21.21 7.22
CA PRO A 18 5.19 -21.74 7.07
C PRO A 18 5.93 -21.17 5.85
N ILE A 19 5.20 -20.70 4.84
CA ILE A 19 5.77 -20.12 3.61
C ILE A 19 6.27 -18.67 3.85
N PHE A 20 5.64 -17.92 4.75
CA PHE A 20 5.93 -16.51 5.02
C PHE A 20 6.63 -16.26 6.35
N ALA A 21 6.85 -17.31 7.14
CA ALA A 21 7.59 -17.26 8.38
C ALA A 21 9.00 -16.65 8.19
N ALA A 22 9.44 -15.94 9.23
CA ALA A 22 10.81 -15.49 9.38
C ALA A 22 11.68 -16.68 9.78
N TYR A 23 12.79 -16.91 9.07
CA TYR A 23 13.70 -18.01 9.35
C TYR A 23 15.00 -17.53 10.03
N SER A 24 15.37 -16.27 9.80
CA SER A 24 16.50 -15.61 10.44
C SER A 24 16.06 -14.46 11.32
N LYS A 25 16.85 -14.15 12.37
CA LYS A 25 16.67 -12.96 13.21
C LYS A 25 16.65 -11.66 12.38
N LYS A 26 17.40 -11.63 11.27
CA LYS A 26 17.41 -10.49 10.36
C LYS A 26 16.12 -10.38 9.54
N ASP A 27 15.48 -11.50 9.21
CA ASP A 27 14.17 -11.50 8.56
C ASP A 27 13.11 -10.92 9.50
N GLU A 28 13.15 -11.28 10.78
CA GLU A 28 12.28 -10.71 11.82
C GLU A 28 12.47 -9.21 11.99
N GLU A 29 13.72 -8.73 12.02
CA GLU A 29 14.03 -7.30 12.12
C GLU A 29 13.49 -6.53 10.89
N MET A 30 13.67 -7.06 9.68
CA MET A 30 13.12 -6.45 8.45
C MET A 30 11.58 -6.44 8.42
N LEU A 31 10.95 -7.50 8.94
CA LEU A 31 9.49 -7.59 9.11
C LEU A 31 8.98 -6.53 10.08
N LEU A 32 9.61 -6.42 11.24
CA LEU A 32 9.21 -5.45 12.26
C LEU A 32 9.40 -4.02 11.80
N GLU A 33 10.52 -3.71 11.12
CA GLU A 33 10.77 -2.36 10.61
C GLU A 33 9.74 -1.94 9.56
N THR A 34 9.49 -2.80 8.57
CA THR A 34 8.53 -2.49 7.51
C THR A 34 7.10 -2.43 8.04
N THR A 35 6.72 -3.38 8.90
CA THR A 35 5.40 -3.39 9.56
C THR A 35 5.19 -2.13 10.41
N ARG A 36 6.23 -1.66 11.11
CA ARG A 36 6.18 -0.43 11.91
C ARG A 36 6.02 0.81 11.04
N ASN A 37 6.75 0.91 9.94
CA ASN A 37 6.65 2.04 9.01
C ASN A 37 5.28 2.09 8.35
N MET A 38 4.76 0.93 7.90
CA MET A 38 3.39 0.80 7.40
C MET A 38 2.37 1.24 8.46
N HIS A 39 2.47 0.72 9.68
CA HIS A 39 1.56 1.07 10.77
C HIS A 39 1.59 2.57 11.09
N ARG A 40 2.76 3.22 11.03
CA ARG A 40 2.87 4.68 11.20
C ARG A 40 2.12 5.41 10.09
N ILE A 41 2.35 5.08 8.83
CA ILE A 41 1.66 5.70 7.68
C ILE A 41 0.14 5.53 7.84
N ILE A 42 -0.33 4.30 8.05
CA ILE A 42 -1.75 4.00 8.25
C ILE A 42 -2.32 4.75 9.46
N LYS A 43 -1.57 4.84 10.57
CA LYS A 43 -2.00 5.58 11.76
C LYS A 43 -2.18 7.07 11.46
N TYR A 44 -1.24 7.70 10.75
CA TYR A 44 -1.36 9.11 10.38
C TYR A 44 -2.56 9.36 9.45
N VAL A 45 -2.78 8.47 8.48
CA VAL A 45 -3.95 8.54 7.58
C VAL A 45 -5.25 8.41 8.37
N LYS A 46 -5.33 7.44 9.29
CA LYS A 46 -6.50 7.24 10.16
C LYS A 46 -6.79 8.48 11.01
N ILE A 47 -5.75 9.07 11.61
CA ILE A 47 -5.88 10.30 12.41
C ILE A 47 -6.38 11.45 11.53
N ALA A 48 -5.82 11.64 10.33
CA ALA A 48 -6.24 12.68 9.40
C ALA A 48 -7.72 12.53 9.00
N VAL A 49 -8.15 11.32 8.65
CA VAL A 49 -9.55 11.03 8.29
C VAL A 49 -10.49 11.22 9.48
N ALA A 50 -10.09 10.78 10.68
CA ALA A 50 -10.91 10.95 11.89
C ALA A 50 -11.10 12.44 12.25
N LEU A 51 -10.02 13.24 12.18
CA LEU A 51 -10.10 14.69 12.41
C LEU A 51 -11.00 15.38 11.38
N ALA A 52 -10.85 15.00 10.10
CA ALA A 52 -11.69 15.51 9.02
C ALA A 52 -13.18 15.13 9.22
N GLY A 53 -13.45 13.91 9.70
CA GLY A 53 -14.79 13.42 10.01
C GLY A 53 -15.44 14.12 11.22
N VAL A 54 -14.66 14.60 12.19
CA VAL A 54 -15.16 15.44 13.30
C VAL A 54 -15.35 16.89 12.88
N PHE A 55 -14.48 17.38 12.00
CA PHE A 55 -14.51 18.76 11.51
C PHE A 55 -15.76 19.02 10.65
N TRP A 56 -16.18 18.05 9.82
CA TRP A 56 -17.36 18.19 8.96
C TRP A 56 -18.66 18.48 9.72
N PRO A 57 -19.08 17.70 10.74
CA PRO A 57 -20.27 18.02 11.53
C PRO A 57 -20.20 19.40 12.18
N GLY A 58 -19.00 19.79 12.66
CA GLY A 58 -18.76 21.13 13.21
C GLY A 58 -19.10 22.25 12.21
N SER A 59 -18.85 22.03 10.91
CA SER A 59 -19.23 22.97 9.85
C SER A 59 -20.74 23.19 9.75
N LEU A 60 -21.55 22.14 9.96
CA LEU A 60 -23.01 22.21 9.87
C LEU A 60 -23.56 23.05 11.01
N PHE A 61 -23.05 22.83 12.23
CA PHE A 61 -23.41 23.64 13.39
C PHE A 61 -22.93 25.10 13.25
N ALA A 62 -21.72 25.33 12.73
CA ALA A 62 -21.23 26.67 12.47
C ALA A 62 -22.09 27.41 11.43
N LYS A 63 -22.52 26.72 10.37
CA LYS A 63 -23.42 27.27 9.35
C LYS A 63 -24.79 27.63 9.93
N ARG A 64 -25.33 26.80 10.84
CA ARG A 64 -26.58 27.10 11.55
C ARG A 64 -26.44 28.25 12.54
N TYR A 65 -25.28 28.40 13.18
CA TYR A 65 -25.00 29.53 14.06
C TYR A 65 -24.92 30.86 13.28
N GLN A 66 -24.33 30.85 12.09
CA GLN A 66 -24.26 32.02 11.21
C GLN A 66 -25.60 32.35 10.53
N ASN A 67 -26.37 31.31 10.16
CA ASN A 67 -27.65 31.45 9.46
C ASN A 67 -28.77 30.66 10.17
N PRO A 68 -29.68 31.34 10.89
CA PRO A 68 -30.76 30.69 11.66
C PRO A 68 -31.73 29.86 10.81
N THR A 69 -31.80 30.12 9.50
CA THR A 69 -32.64 29.43 8.53
C THR A 69 -31.93 28.29 7.80
N ALA A 70 -30.67 27.99 8.13
CA ALA A 70 -29.92 26.92 7.49
C ALA A 70 -30.59 25.57 7.75
N VAL A 71 -30.92 24.84 6.68
CA VAL A 71 -31.45 23.47 6.72
C VAL A 71 -30.41 22.48 6.21
N VAL A 72 -30.44 21.26 6.74
CA VAL A 72 -29.67 20.13 6.18
C VAL A 72 -30.48 19.59 5.01
N TYR A 73 -29.83 19.32 3.87
CA TYR A 73 -30.49 18.85 2.64
C TYR A 73 -30.83 17.35 2.70
N ILE A 74 -31.45 16.92 3.80
CA ILE A 74 -31.96 15.57 4.00
C ILE A 74 -33.45 15.63 4.30
N TYR A 75 -34.22 14.71 3.73
CA TYR A 75 -35.64 14.60 4.04
C TYR A 75 -35.80 14.12 5.48
N THR A 76 -36.47 14.92 6.32
CA THR A 76 -36.82 14.54 7.69
C THR A 76 -38.33 14.60 7.91
N PRO A 77 -38.94 13.62 8.59
CA PRO A 77 -40.38 13.59 8.85
C PRO A 77 -40.84 14.55 9.97
N PHE A 78 -39.95 15.42 10.46
CA PHE A 78 -40.19 16.34 11.59
C PHE A 78 -39.73 17.77 11.24
N GLU A 79 -40.24 18.76 11.96
CA GLU A 79 -39.91 20.18 11.76
C GLU A 79 -38.49 20.54 12.24
N THR A 80 -37.74 21.27 11.40
CA THR A 80 -36.32 21.62 11.61
C THR A 80 -36.10 23.06 12.10
N HIS A 81 -37.17 23.74 12.49
CA HIS A 81 -37.10 25.11 13.04
C HIS A 81 -36.50 25.14 14.44
N SER A 82 -36.78 24.13 15.28
CA SER A 82 -36.23 24.01 16.63
C SER A 82 -34.77 23.53 16.62
N TRP A 83 -33.99 23.90 17.65
CA TRP A 83 -32.59 23.46 17.77
C TRP A 83 -32.45 21.95 17.94
N THR A 84 -33.42 21.34 18.63
CA THR A 84 -33.51 19.89 18.84
C THR A 84 -33.80 19.16 17.53
N GLY A 85 -34.78 19.65 16.75
CA GLY A 85 -35.08 19.12 15.42
C GLY A 85 -33.88 19.24 14.48
N TYR A 86 -33.24 20.41 14.41
CA TYR A 86 -32.05 20.61 13.58
C TYR A 86 -30.90 19.66 13.96
N SER A 87 -30.62 19.52 15.26
CA SER A 87 -29.56 18.63 15.75
C SER A 87 -29.85 17.16 15.41
N LEU A 88 -31.12 16.73 15.46
CA LEU A 88 -31.53 15.39 15.06
C LEU A 88 -31.36 15.16 13.55
N SER A 89 -31.70 16.15 12.71
CA SER A 89 -31.43 16.08 11.27
C SER A 89 -29.94 15.98 10.95
N VAL A 90 -29.11 16.76 11.63
CA VAL A 90 -27.64 16.68 11.47
C VAL A 90 -27.13 15.31 11.88
N LEU A 91 -27.61 14.72 12.98
CA LEU A 91 -27.21 13.39 13.40
C LEU A 91 -27.63 12.31 12.40
N MET A 92 -28.84 12.40 11.84
CA MET A 92 -29.32 11.46 10.81
C MET A 92 -28.48 11.54 9.52
N GLU A 93 -27.98 12.72 9.16
CA GLU A 93 -27.08 12.90 8.01
C GLU A 93 -25.66 12.41 8.32
N VAL A 94 -25.11 12.77 9.48
CA VAL A 94 -23.70 12.54 9.82
C VAL A 94 -23.43 11.08 10.13
N LEU A 95 -24.30 10.40 10.88
CA LEU A 95 -24.03 9.03 11.34
C LEU A 95 -23.81 8.03 10.18
N PRO A 96 -24.66 7.98 9.13
CA PRO A 96 -24.43 7.11 7.99
C PRO A 96 -23.17 7.47 7.20
N ILE A 97 -22.89 8.76 7.00
CA ILE A 97 -21.70 9.21 6.26
C ILE A 97 -20.42 8.81 6.99
N VAL A 98 -20.38 8.99 8.32
CA VAL A 98 -19.25 8.56 9.15
C VAL A 98 -19.08 7.04 9.07
N TRP A 99 -20.17 6.28 9.18
CA TRP A 99 -20.13 4.82 9.06
C TRP A 99 -19.55 4.36 7.71
N ILE A 100 -20.06 4.92 6.60
CA ILE A 100 -19.56 4.64 5.25
C ILE A 100 -18.08 5.03 5.15
N GLY A 101 -17.71 6.23 5.62
CA GLY A 101 -16.33 6.71 5.58
C GLY A 101 -15.33 5.81 6.32
N TYR A 102 -15.71 5.28 7.48
CA TYR A 102 -14.92 4.28 8.21
C TYR A 102 -14.87 2.93 7.48
N GLY A 103 -15.96 2.52 6.83
CA GLY A 103 -16.01 1.32 6.00
C GLY A 103 -15.00 1.38 4.84
N HIS A 104 -15.01 2.48 4.08
CA HIS A 104 -14.00 2.71 3.04
C HIS A 104 -12.59 2.71 3.62
N LEU A 105 -12.37 3.39 4.75
CA LEU A 105 -11.04 3.45 5.37
C LEU A 105 -10.54 2.08 5.81
N ALA A 106 -11.43 1.20 6.27
CA ALA A 106 -11.09 -0.17 6.62
C ALA A 106 -10.64 -0.97 5.40
N ILE A 107 -11.31 -0.82 4.26
CA ILE A 107 -10.92 -1.45 2.99
C ILE A 107 -9.55 -0.92 2.53
N ASP A 108 -9.33 0.41 2.57
CA ASP A 108 -8.03 1.01 2.22
C ASP A 108 -6.90 0.42 3.06
N CYS A 109 -7.12 0.29 4.38
CA CYS A 109 -6.14 -0.28 5.30
C CYS A 109 -5.88 -1.77 5.01
N LEU A 110 -6.91 -2.52 4.64
CA LEU A 110 -6.82 -3.94 4.34
C LEU A 110 -5.98 -4.16 3.07
N VAL A 111 -6.27 -3.43 1.99
CA VAL A 111 -5.51 -3.51 0.74
C VAL A 111 -4.06 -3.06 0.94
N ALA A 112 -3.83 -1.96 1.67
CA ALA A 112 -2.50 -1.51 2.01
C ALA A 112 -1.71 -2.55 2.82
N ALA A 113 -2.33 -3.21 3.80
CA ALA A 113 -1.70 -4.26 4.60
C ALA A 113 -1.31 -5.47 3.74
N TYR A 114 -2.17 -5.89 2.82
CA TYR A 114 -1.88 -7.01 1.92
C TYR A 114 -0.69 -6.74 0.98
N TYR A 115 -0.62 -5.55 0.39
CA TYR A 115 0.52 -5.16 -0.46
C TYR A 115 1.80 -4.92 0.34
N ALA A 116 1.70 -4.35 1.54
CA ALA A 116 2.86 -4.22 2.43
C ALA A 116 3.41 -5.58 2.84
N GLN A 117 2.54 -6.58 3.06
CA GLN A 117 2.98 -7.95 3.31
C GLN A 117 3.74 -8.50 2.09
N ALA A 118 3.24 -8.31 0.87
CA ALA A 118 3.94 -8.71 -0.34
C ALA A 118 5.32 -8.02 -0.48
N GLU A 119 5.37 -6.72 -0.21
CA GLU A 119 6.62 -5.93 -0.22
C GLU A 119 7.66 -6.53 0.73
N VAL A 120 7.28 -6.85 1.96
CA VAL A 120 8.23 -7.40 2.95
C VAL A 120 8.77 -8.74 2.48
N GLN A 121 7.91 -9.60 1.94
CA GLN A 121 8.34 -10.91 1.45
C GLN A 121 9.35 -10.76 0.30
N LEU A 122 9.15 -9.79 -0.60
CA LEU A 122 10.12 -9.48 -1.64
C LEU A 122 11.44 -8.93 -1.06
N LYS A 123 11.40 -8.08 -0.03
CA LYS A 123 12.62 -7.61 0.66
C LYS A 123 13.41 -8.73 1.30
N ILE A 124 12.73 -9.67 1.97
CA ILE A 124 13.35 -10.85 2.59
C ILE A 124 14.03 -11.71 1.51
N ILE A 125 13.32 -12.00 0.41
CA ILE A 125 13.85 -12.79 -0.71
C ILE A 125 15.07 -12.09 -1.30
N LYS A 126 14.98 -10.79 -1.56
CA LYS A 126 16.06 -9.96 -2.08
C LYS A 126 17.31 -10.05 -1.19
N TYR A 127 17.17 -9.77 0.10
CA TYR A 127 18.26 -9.78 1.06
C TYR A 127 18.94 -11.16 1.13
N ASN A 128 18.13 -12.22 1.19
CA ASN A 128 18.63 -13.58 1.30
C ASN A 128 19.30 -14.08 0.01
N LEU A 129 18.84 -13.63 -1.17
CA LEU A 129 19.48 -13.94 -2.45
C LEU A 129 20.82 -13.21 -2.62
N GLU A 130 20.91 -11.97 -2.14
CA GLU A 130 22.16 -11.18 -2.16
C GLU A 130 23.25 -11.86 -1.31
N HIS A 131 22.89 -12.29 -0.10
CA HIS A 131 23.81 -12.95 0.84
C HIS A 131 23.85 -14.49 0.66
N LEU A 132 23.21 -15.04 -0.37
CA LEU A 132 23.18 -16.49 -0.59
C LEU A 132 24.59 -17.06 -0.78
N PHE A 133 25.48 -16.26 -1.37
CA PHE A 133 26.86 -16.63 -1.66
C PHE A 133 27.88 -15.98 -0.70
N ASP A 134 27.42 -15.37 0.39
CA ASP A 134 28.32 -14.86 1.42
C ASP A 134 28.60 -15.98 2.42
N THR A 135 29.86 -16.42 2.53
CA THR A 135 30.22 -17.42 3.54
C THR A 135 30.43 -16.74 4.88
N ASN A 136 29.73 -17.23 5.90
CA ASN A 136 30.18 -17.10 7.29
C ASN A 136 31.57 -17.77 7.42
N GLY A 137 32.63 -16.98 7.51
CA GLY A 137 33.91 -17.35 8.14
C GLY A 137 34.67 -18.57 7.58
N ALA A 138 35.86 -18.29 7.02
CA ALA A 138 37.06 -19.11 7.12
C ALA A 138 37.02 -20.58 6.63
N THR A 139 37.46 -20.76 5.39
CA THR A 139 38.58 -21.67 5.10
C THR A 139 39.52 -20.89 4.18
N ASP A 140 40.42 -20.07 4.73
CA ASP A 140 41.82 -20.48 4.92
C ASP A 140 42.03 -21.99 4.86
N GLY A 141 42.52 -22.45 3.72
CA GLY A 141 42.78 -23.87 3.49
C GLY A 141 43.17 -24.17 2.05
N ALA A 142 44.41 -23.82 1.72
CA ALA A 142 45.22 -24.35 0.62
C ALA A 142 44.76 -24.04 -0.82
N GLU A 143 45.54 -23.17 -1.46
CA GLU A 143 45.92 -23.37 -2.86
C GLU A 143 46.48 -24.80 -3.01
N ASP A 144 45.66 -25.77 -3.39
CA ASP A 144 46.13 -26.99 -4.04
C ASP A 144 45.60 -27.05 -5.47
N GLY A 145 46.54 -27.05 -6.41
CA GLY A 145 46.33 -26.78 -7.83
C GLY A 145 45.71 -27.93 -8.62
N ARG A 146 44.70 -28.64 -8.08
CA ARG A 146 43.97 -29.68 -8.82
C ARG A 146 42.51 -29.77 -8.36
N CYS A 147 41.60 -29.48 -9.29
CA CYS A 147 40.13 -29.38 -9.19
C CYS A 147 39.60 -28.11 -8.51
N THR A 148 39.13 -27.14 -9.31
CA THR A 148 38.24 -26.06 -8.83
C THR A 148 36.89 -26.68 -8.48
N ALA A 149 36.76 -27.22 -7.27
CA ALA A 149 35.48 -27.67 -6.74
C ALA A 149 34.55 -26.46 -6.63
N TYR A 150 33.35 -26.55 -7.22
CA TYR A 150 32.41 -25.42 -7.20
C TYR A 150 31.70 -25.34 -5.84
N ARG A 151 31.28 -24.13 -5.44
CA ARG A 151 30.67 -23.92 -4.11
C ARG A 151 29.39 -24.74 -3.91
N ASP A 152 28.57 -24.95 -4.94
CA ASP A 152 27.36 -25.77 -4.89
C ASP A 152 27.64 -27.28 -4.78
N GLU A 153 28.83 -27.73 -5.18
CA GLU A 153 29.28 -29.10 -4.99
C GLU A 153 29.80 -29.30 -3.56
N LEU A 154 30.37 -28.25 -2.96
CA LEU A 154 30.83 -28.21 -1.57
C LEU A 154 29.67 -28.07 -0.58
N ASP A 155 28.70 -27.19 -0.89
CA ASP A 155 27.51 -26.93 -0.10
C ASP A 155 26.25 -27.44 -0.80
N ARG A 156 25.87 -28.68 -0.43
CA ARG A 156 24.68 -29.36 -0.97
C ARG A 156 23.37 -28.60 -0.66
N ASP A 157 23.37 -27.74 0.35
CA ASP A 157 22.19 -26.97 0.76
C ASP A 157 21.97 -25.72 -0.09
N LEU A 158 23.03 -25.16 -0.68
CA LEU A 158 22.99 -23.91 -1.46
C LEU A 158 21.96 -23.96 -2.61
N ARG A 159 21.97 -25.05 -3.39
CA ARG A 159 21.02 -25.25 -4.49
C ARG A 159 19.59 -25.43 -3.97
N GLY A 160 19.42 -26.12 -2.84
CA GLY A 160 18.12 -26.30 -2.19
C GLY A 160 17.51 -24.97 -1.73
N ARG A 161 18.31 -24.13 -1.06
CA ARG A 161 17.93 -22.79 -0.62
C ARG A 161 17.55 -21.88 -1.79
N PHE A 162 18.31 -21.92 -2.89
CA PHE A 162 17.97 -21.15 -4.09
C PHE A 162 16.61 -21.55 -4.67
N VAL A 163 16.36 -22.85 -4.85
CA VAL A 163 15.07 -23.36 -5.35
C VAL A 163 13.92 -22.95 -4.42
N HIS A 164 14.15 -22.99 -3.11
CA HIS A 164 13.17 -22.52 -2.12
C HIS A 164 12.82 -21.03 -2.31
N TYR A 165 13.81 -20.16 -2.53
CA TYR A 165 13.55 -18.73 -2.78
C TYR A 165 12.85 -18.47 -4.11
N VAL A 166 13.14 -19.25 -5.16
CA VAL A 166 12.41 -19.19 -6.44
C VAL A 166 10.93 -19.53 -6.24
N GLN A 167 10.64 -20.64 -5.54
CA GLN A 167 9.27 -21.04 -5.23
C GLN A 167 8.54 -20.00 -4.36
N ARG A 168 9.24 -19.41 -3.38
CA ARG A 168 8.68 -18.34 -2.54
C ARG A 168 8.35 -17.09 -3.37
N TYR A 169 9.21 -16.71 -4.31
CA TYR A 169 8.94 -15.59 -5.23
C TYR A 169 7.70 -15.84 -6.10
N GLU A 170 7.56 -17.03 -6.68
CA GLU A 170 6.36 -17.40 -7.46
C GLU A 170 5.10 -17.40 -6.60
N THR A 171 5.20 -17.84 -5.34
CA THR A 171 4.08 -17.78 -4.39
C THR A 171 3.67 -16.35 -4.08
N VAL A 172 4.63 -15.42 -3.90
CA VAL A 172 4.34 -13.99 -3.70
C VAL A 172 3.70 -13.37 -4.95
N ALA A 173 4.15 -13.77 -6.14
CA ALA A 173 3.54 -13.31 -7.40
C ALA A 173 2.09 -13.78 -7.52
N TRP A 174 1.82 -15.05 -7.20
CA TRP A 174 0.46 -15.59 -7.16
C TRP A 174 -0.41 -14.84 -6.13
N TYR A 175 0.07 -14.70 -4.89
CA TYR A 175 -0.61 -13.97 -3.83
C TYR A 175 -0.99 -12.53 -4.23
N THR A 176 -0.06 -11.82 -4.87
CA THR A 176 -0.31 -10.44 -5.32
C THR A 176 -1.38 -10.37 -6.42
N ASN A 177 -1.42 -11.36 -7.31
CA ASN A 177 -2.46 -11.45 -8.34
C ASN A 177 -3.82 -11.78 -7.72
N GLU A 178 -3.90 -12.74 -6.80
CA GLU A 178 -5.15 -13.09 -6.11
C GLU A 178 -5.73 -11.90 -5.35
N ILE A 179 -4.90 -11.12 -4.63
CA ILE A 179 -5.36 -9.90 -3.97
C ILE A 179 -5.90 -8.89 -4.98
N SER A 180 -5.17 -8.71 -6.08
CA SER A 180 -5.59 -7.77 -7.12
C SER A 180 -6.91 -8.21 -7.78
N ASP A 181 -7.15 -9.51 -7.92
CA ASP A 181 -8.40 -10.07 -8.45
C ASP A 181 -9.56 -9.97 -7.46
N VAL A 182 -9.34 -10.27 -6.17
CA VAL A 182 -10.35 -10.16 -5.11
C VAL A 182 -10.80 -8.71 -4.92
N PHE A 183 -9.86 -7.77 -4.89
CA PHE A 183 -10.15 -6.35 -4.69
C PHE A 183 -10.31 -5.56 -5.98
N ASN A 184 -10.35 -6.22 -7.15
CA ASN A 184 -10.36 -5.59 -8.46
C ASN A 184 -11.46 -4.53 -8.59
N TYR A 185 -12.71 -4.93 -8.33
CA TYR A 185 -13.87 -4.04 -8.38
C TYR A 185 -13.80 -2.92 -7.34
N ALA A 186 -13.34 -3.23 -6.13
CA ALA A 186 -13.25 -2.27 -5.04
C ALA A 186 -12.25 -1.16 -5.35
N ILE A 187 -11.05 -1.52 -5.80
CA ILE A 187 -9.98 -0.56 -6.12
C ILE A 187 -10.38 0.26 -7.35
N PHE A 188 -11.00 -0.34 -8.37
CA PHE A 188 -11.48 0.40 -9.53
C PHE A 188 -12.52 1.46 -9.14
N PHE A 189 -13.52 1.06 -8.35
CA PHE A 189 -14.55 1.97 -7.89
C PHE A 189 -13.97 3.09 -7.01
N GLU A 190 -13.01 2.77 -6.15
CA GLU A 190 -12.31 3.75 -5.31
C GLU A 190 -11.53 4.78 -6.17
N LEU A 191 -10.79 4.33 -7.18
CA LEU A 191 -10.06 5.24 -8.09
C LEU A 191 -11.01 6.12 -8.90
N PHE A 192 -12.08 5.55 -9.44
CA PHE A 192 -13.07 6.28 -10.23
C PHE A 192 -13.84 7.30 -9.38
N SER A 193 -14.36 6.86 -8.23
CA SER A 193 -15.11 7.73 -7.30
C SER A 193 -14.23 8.83 -6.72
N SER A 194 -12.98 8.52 -6.36
CA SER A 194 -12.02 9.53 -5.91
C SER A 194 -11.72 10.57 -6.99
N SER A 195 -11.54 10.17 -8.24
CA SER A 195 -11.36 11.12 -9.35
C SER A 195 -12.57 12.04 -9.53
N ALA A 196 -13.79 11.50 -9.44
CA ALA A 196 -15.02 12.29 -9.54
C ALA A 196 -15.17 13.25 -8.35
N LEU A 197 -14.89 12.78 -7.13
CA LEU A 197 -14.95 13.61 -5.91
C LEU A 197 -13.90 14.72 -5.91
N LEU A 198 -12.67 14.45 -6.37
CA LEU A 198 -11.63 15.47 -6.53
C LEU A 198 -12.08 16.57 -7.50
N CYS A 199 -12.69 16.19 -8.63
CA CYS A 199 -13.25 17.14 -9.59
C CYS A 199 -14.38 17.99 -8.98
N LEU A 200 -15.34 17.36 -8.29
CA LEU A 200 -16.47 18.06 -7.68
C LEU A 200 -16.03 19.02 -6.57
N ILE A 201 -15.11 18.61 -5.69
CA ILE A 201 -14.62 19.44 -4.59
C ILE A 201 -13.84 20.63 -5.13
N THR A 202 -12.95 20.42 -6.10
CA THR A 202 -12.20 21.53 -6.73
C THR A 202 -13.12 22.50 -7.46
N PHE A 203 -14.18 22.00 -8.11
CA PHE A 203 -15.21 22.84 -8.71
C PHE A 203 -15.99 23.67 -7.68
N VAL A 204 -16.42 23.08 -6.56
CA VAL A 204 -17.11 23.85 -5.50
C VAL A 204 -16.17 24.86 -4.84
N MET A 205 -14.88 24.52 -4.70
CA MET A 205 -13.87 25.44 -4.19
C MET A 205 -13.70 26.69 -5.06
N SER A 206 -13.83 26.61 -6.40
CA SER A 206 -13.65 27.78 -7.26
C SER A 206 -14.73 28.86 -7.07
N TYR A 207 -15.90 28.49 -6.54
CA TYR A 207 -16.98 29.43 -6.23
C TYR A 207 -17.00 29.87 -4.75
N THR A 208 -16.17 29.26 -3.92
CA THR A 208 -16.17 29.53 -2.48
C THR A 208 -15.14 30.61 -2.17
N PRO A 209 -15.50 31.70 -1.46
CA PRO A 209 -14.54 32.73 -1.11
C PRO A 209 -13.45 32.18 -0.20
N ILE A 210 -12.19 32.51 -0.50
CA ILE A 210 -10.98 31.94 0.12
C ILE A 210 -10.96 32.13 1.65
N VAL A 211 -11.52 33.24 2.14
CA VAL A 211 -11.55 33.60 3.58
C VAL A 211 -12.69 32.90 4.34
N SER A 212 -13.54 32.12 3.66
CA SER A 212 -14.65 31.41 4.29
C SER A 212 -14.20 30.13 5.00
N ILE A 213 -14.85 29.82 6.11
CA ILE A 213 -14.67 28.54 6.82
C ILE A 213 -14.98 27.36 5.87
N ALA A 214 -15.95 27.52 4.96
CA ALA A 214 -16.28 26.55 3.90
C ALA A 214 -15.06 26.18 3.04
N PHE A 215 -14.23 27.17 2.68
CA PHE A 215 -13.04 26.94 1.85
C PHE A 215 -12.00 26.08 2.59
N VAL A 216 -11.80 26.33 3.89
CA VAL A 216 -10.92 25.52 4.74
C VAL A 216 -11.42 24.08 4.81
N PHE A 217 -12.73 23.85 4.95
CA PHE A 217 -13.32 22.51 4.94
C PHE A 217 -13.03 21.76 3.64
N TYR A 218 -13.31 22.38 2.49
CA TYR A 218 -13.05 21.75 1.20
C TYR A 218 -11.56 21.47 0.98
N THR A 219 -10.68 22.34 1.46
CA THR A 219 -9.23 22.13 1.41
C THR A 219 -8.81 20.90 2.22
N VAL A 220 -9.32 20.75 3.44
CA VAL A 220 -9.05 19.56 4.28
C VAL A 220 -9.55 18.29 3.61
N MET A 221 -10.78 18.31 3.06
CA MET A 221 -11.34 17.16 2.33
C MET A 221 -10.51 16.79 1.10
N LEU A 222 -10.05 17.80 0.34
CA LEU A 222 -9.19 17.60 -0.81
C LEU A 222 -7.89 16.89 -0.42
N ILE A 223 -7.21 17.38 0.63
CA ILE A 223 -5.96 16.79 1.13
C ILE A 223 -6.20 15.33 1.55
N VAL A 224 -7.29 15.05 2.27
CA VAL A 224 -7.63 13.68 2.69
C VAL A 224 -7.83 12.77 1.48
N LEU A 225 -8.60 13.19 0.47
CA LEU A 225 -8.82 12.38 -0.74
C LEU A 225 -7.53 12.12 -1.51
N VAL A 226 -6.69 13.13 -1.69
CA VAL A 226 -5.39 12.98 -2.35
C VAL A 226 -4.51 11.97 -1.61
N ILE A 227 -4.46 12.04 -0.28
CA ILE A 227 -3.71 11.09 0.55
C ILE A 227 -4.27 9.66 0.41
N ARG A 228 -5.59 9.48 0.36
CA ARG A 228 -6.21 8.15 0.19
C ARG A 228 -5.78 7.48 -1.10
N VAL A 229 -5.90 8.19 -2.24
CA VAL A 229 -5.46 7.66 -3.54
C VAL A 229 -3.95 7.41 -3.56
N PHE A 230 -3.17 8.31 -2.94
CA PHE A 230 -1.71 8.15 -2.84
C PHE A 230 -1.32 6.85 -2.14
N VAL A 231 -1.98 6.49 -1.03
CA VAL A 231 -1.67 5.27 -0.27
C VAL A 231 -1.80 4.01 -1.14
N TYR A 232 -2.88 3.89 -1.92
CA TYR A 232 -3.07 2.74 -2.83
C TYR A 232 -1.93 2.61 -3.85
N CYS A 233 -1.64 3.71 -4.54
CA CYS A 233 -0.60 3.73 -5.56
C CYS A 233 0.81 3.57 -4.97
N TYR A 234 1.04 4.07 -3.76
CA TYR A 234 2.32 3.93 -3.06
C TYR A 234 2.64 2.48 -2.74
N PHE A 235 1.72 1.76 -2.10
CA PHE A 235 1.95 0.36 -1.73
C PHE A 235 2.05 -0.55 -2.97
N GLY A 236 1.21 -0.32 -4.00
CA GLY A 236 1.33 -1.04 -5.27
C GLY A 236 2.68 -0.81 -5.96
N ASN A 237 3.14 0.45 -6.00
CA ASN A 237 4.43 0.81 -6.57
C ASN A 237 5.60 0.19 -5.79
N MET A 238 5.48 0.10 -4.47
CA MET A 238 6.53 -0.48 -3.63
C MET A 238 6.72 -1.97 -3.91
N VAL A 239 5.63 -2.72 -4.13
CA VAL A 239 5.70 -4.13 -4.56
C VAL A 239 6.42 -4.26 -5.90
N GLN A 240 6.03 -3.43 -6.89
CA GLN A 240 6.67 -3.42 -8.20
C GLN A 240 8.17 -3.09 -8.10
N PHE A 241 8.53 -2.07 -7.32
CA PHE A 241 9.90 -1.64 -7.12
C PHE A 241 10.77 -2.72 -6.45
N GLN A 242 10.26 -3.37 -5.40
CA GLN A 242 11.01 -4.45 -4.75
C GLN A 242 11.20 -5.63 -5.70
N SER A 243 10.17 -6.00 -6.47
CA SER A 243 10.22 -7.07 -7.46
C SER A 243 11.27 -6.81 -8.54
N ASP A 244 11.32 -5.61 -9.11
CA ASP A 244 12.32 -5.23 -10.12
C ASP A 244 13.76 -5.35 -9.57
N SER A 245 13.96 -5.04 -8.29
CA SER A 245 15.29 -5.07 -7.68
C SER A 245 15.82 -6.47 -7.36
N VAL A 246 14.98 -7.52 -7.40
CA VAL A 246 15.40 -8.90 -7.08
C VAL A 246 16.43 -9.41 -8.08
N ALA A 247 16.20 -9.23 -9.38
CA ALA A 247 17.12 -9.69 -10.42
C ALA A 247 18.50 -9.02 -10.28
N THR A 248 18.54 -7.71 -10.01
CA THR A 248 19.78 -6.96 -9.78
C THR A 248 20.52 -7.47 -8.54
N SER A 249 19.81 -7.83 -7.47
CA SER A 249 20.43 -8.29 -6.23
C SER A 249 21.13 -9.64 -6.41
N VAL A 250 20.53 -10.54 -7.19
CA VAL A 250 21.18 -11.82 -7.53
C VAL A 250 22.36 -11.57 -8.46
N TYR A 251 22.28 -10.60 -9.38
CA TYR A 251 23.39 -10.28 -10.29
C TYR A 251 24.63 -9.77 -9.55
N LEU A 252 24.42 -8.97 -8.50
CA LEU A 252 25.49 -8.44 -7.64
C LEU A 252 26.04 -9.46 -6.65
N SER A 253 25.38 -10.61 -6.50
CA SER A 253 25.81 -11.68 -5.60
C SER A 253 27.01 -12.48 -6.17
N GLY A 254 27.65 -13.31 -5.35
CA GLY A 254 28.76 -14.20 -5.74
C GLY A 254 28.41 -15.36 -6.68
N TRP A 255 27.36 -15.26 -7.50
CA TRP A 255 26.82 -16.36 -8.34
C TRP A 255 27.82 -16.93 -9.37
N LEU A 256 28.91 -16.23 -9.68
CA LEU A 256 29.97 -16.73 -10.55
C LEU A 256 30.85 -17.81 -9.89
N SER A 257 30.73 -18.06 -8.59
CA SER A 257 31.54 -19.08 -7.89
C SER A 257 30.98 -20.50 -7.95
N VAL A 258 29.80 -20.70 -8.57
CA VAL A 258 29.12 -22.01 -8.63
C VAL A 258 29.33 -22.74 -9.96
N SER A 259 28.88 -23.99 -10.06
CA SER A 259 29.03 -24.83 -11.25
C SER A 259 28.33 -24.23 -12.48
N PRO A 260 28.82 -24.48 -13.71
CA PRO A 260 28.18 -24.00 -14.93
C PRO A 260 26.71 -24.44 -15.07
N ARG A 261 26.36 -25.60 -14.51
CA ARG A 261 24.98 -26.10 -14.48
C ARG A 261 24.10 -25.21 -13.62
N PHE A 262 24.53 -24.89 -12.40
CA PHE A 262 23.75 -24.05 -11.50
C PHE A 262 23.72 -22.57 -11.95
N ARG A 263 24.79 -22.06 -12.56
CA ARG A 263 24.77 -20.72 -13.19
C ARG A 263 23.69 -20.58 -14.25
N ARG A 264 23.44 -21.64 -15.03
CA ARG A 264 22.35 -21.63 -16.03
C ARG A 264 20.98 -21.51 -15.36
N ASP A 265 20.74 -22.23 -14.26
CA ASP A 265 19.51 -22.13 -13.48
C ASP A 265 19.30 -20.71 -12.94
N ILE A 266 20.37 -20.10 -12.41
CA ILE A 266 20.36 -18.72 -11.90
C ILE A 266 20.04 -17.70 -13.00
N LEU A 267 20.65 -17.84 -14.19
CA LEU A 267 20.38 -16.95 -15.33
C LEU A 267 18.92 -17.05 -15.81
N ILE A 268 18.35 -18.26 -15.82
CA ILE A 268 16.94 -18.46 -16.15
C ILE A 268 16.05 -17.77 -15.11
N ALA A 269 16.38 -17.88 -13.82
CA ALA A 269 15.65 -17.20 -12.76
C ALA A 269 15.75 -15.67 -12.87
N MET A 270 16.93 -15.11 -13.19
CA MET A 270 17.09 -13.67 -13.42
C MET A 270 16.24 -13.17 -14.60
N LEU A 271 16.21 -13.92 -15.71
CA LEU A 271 15.33 -13.62 -16.85
C LEU A 271 13.84 -13.70 -16.49
N ARG A 272 13.48 -14.58 -15.56
CA ARG A 272 12.10 -14.66 -15.05
C ARG A 272 11.76 -13.47 -14.15
N TRP A 273 12.68 -13.07 -13.29
CA TRP A 273 12.54 -11.97 -12.33
C TRP A 273 12.64 -10.58 -12.97
N SER A 274 13.19 -10.45 -14.19
CA SER A 274 13.14 -9.19 -14.94
C SER A 274 11.72 -8.81 -15.37
N LYS A 275 10.74 -9.72 -15.25
CA LYS A 275 9.32 -9.38 -15.34
C LYS A 275 8.82 -9.07 -13.92
N ASN A 276 8.59 -7.79 -13.65
CA ASN A 276 8.04 -7.34 -12.37
C ASN A 276 6.67 -7.92 -12.05
N ILE A 277 6.44 -8.07 -10.74
CA ILE A 277 5.14 -8.25 -10.14
C ILE A 277 4.50 -6.87 -10.04
N THR A 278 3.67 -6.54 -11.02
CA THR A 278 2.91 -5.29 -11.04
C THR A 278 1.46 -5.61 -10.67
N PRO A 279 0.92 -5.07 -9.56
CA PRO A 279 -0.52 -5.18 -9.28
C PRO A 279 -1.31 -4.41 -10.34
N ILE A 280 -2.21 -5.08 -11.06
CA ILE A 280 -2.99 -4.48 -12.14
C ILE A 280 -4.48 -4.64 -11.83
N VAL A 281 -5.22 -3.53 -11.95
CA VAL A 281 -6.67 -3.46 -11.81
C VAL A 281 -7.31 -3.55 -13.20
N PHE A 282 -8.34 -4.39 -13.34
CA PHE A 282 -9.05 -4.67 -14.59
C PHE A 282 -8.16 -5.09 -15.78
N GLY A 283 -6.94 -5.55 -15.52
CA GLY A 283 -5.97 -5.89 -16.56
C GLY A 283 -5.40 -4.70 -17.35
N ILE A 284 -5.74 -3.46 -16.97
CA ILE A 284 -5.38 -2.24 -17.73
C ILE A 284 -4.66 -1.21 -16.87
N VAL A 285 -5.04 -1.06 -15.60
CA VAL A 285 -4.56 0.03 -14.74
C VAL A 285 -3.55 -0.50 -13.72
N PRO A 286 -2.24 -0.25 -13.88
CA PRO A 286 -1.25 -0.63 -12.89
C PRO A 286 -1.40 0.25 -11.63
N LEU A 287 -1.24 -0.34 -10.45
CA LEU A 287 -1.17 0.42 -9.20
C LEU A 287 0.24 0.98 -9.01
N SER A 288 0.51 2.08 -9.70
CA SER A 288 1.79 2.80 -9.66
C SER A 288 1.60 4.28 -9.33
N LEU A 289 2.71 4.95 -9.00
CA LEU A 289 2.72 6.41 -8.81
C LEU A 289 2.38 7.17 -10.10
N ASP A 290 2.65 6.59 -11.27
CA ASP A 290 2.25 7.18 -12.55
C ASP A 290 0.72 7.22 -12.69
N THR A 291 0.03 6.16 -12.27
CA THR A 291 -1.43 6.12 -12.25
C THR A 291 -2.00 7.16 -11.30
N TYR A 292 -1.39 7.36 -10.12
CA TYR A 292 -1.78 8.44 -9.20
C TYR A 292 -1.71 9.81 -9.87
N VAL A 293 -0.60 10.13 -10.56
CA VAL A 293 -0.48 11.39 -11.29
C VAL A 293 -1.51 11.49 -12.42
N SER A 294 -1.78 10.38 -13.12
CA SER A 294 -2.80 10.32 -14.16
C SER A 294 -4.21 10.63 -13.62
N VAL A 295 -4.57 10.08 -12.45
CA VAL A 295 -5.85 10.36 -11.79
C VAL A 295 -5.98 11.84 -11.41
N LEU A 296 -4.92 12.43 -10.85
CA LEU A 296 -4.92 13.86 -10.51
C LEU A 296 -5.03 14.75 -11.74
N ARG A 297 -4.32 14.41 -12.83
CA ARG A 297 -4.43 15.13 -14.11
C ARG A 297 -5.83 15.03 -14.69
N ALA A 298 -6.43 13.84 -14.67
CA ALA A 298 -7.80 13.64 -15.16
C ALA A 298 -8.81 14.48 -14.37
N ALA A 299 -8.72 14.49 -13.04
CA ALA A 299 -9.56 15.33 -12.18
C ALA A 299 -9.39 16.83 -12.49
N TYR A 300 -8.14 17.30 -12.66
CA TYR A 300 -7.87 18.69 -13.02
C TYR A 300 -8.37 19.06 -14.43
N SER A 301 -8.19 18.18 -15.42
CA SER A 301 -8.69 18.39 -16.77
C SER A 301 -10.21 18.48 -16.80
N LEU A 302 -10.92 17.61 -16.06
CA LEU A 302 -12.37 17.69 -15.92
C LEU A 302 -12.79 19.00 -15.25
N PHE A 303 -12.11 19.41 -14.19
CA PHE A 303 -12.32 20.71 -13.55
C PHE A 303 -12.15 21.87 -14.53
N ALA A 304 -11.05 21.90 -15.29
CA ALA A 304 -10.78 22.96 -16.27
C ALA A 304 -11.85 23.04 -17.37
N VAL A 305 -12.36 21.89 -17.83
CA VAL A 305 -13.47 21.85 -18.81
C VAL A 305 -14.76 22.42 -18.20
N LEU A 306 -15.08 22.04 -16.97
CA LEU A 306 -16.26 22.56 -16.26
C LEU A 306 -16.16 24.06 -15.98
N SER A 307 -14.97 24.57 -15.66
CA SER A 307 -14.75 25.99 -15.39
C SER A 307 -14.73 26.85 -16.66
N THR A 308 -14.41 26.27 -17.82
CA THR A 308 -14.31 27.01 -19.10
C THR A 308 -15.66 27.09 -19.83
N LYS A 309 -16.62 26.21 -19.53
CA LYS A 309 -17.96 26.22 -20.14
C LYS A 309 -18.96 27.16 -19.45
N GLN A 310 -18.47 28.07 -18.61
CA GLN A 310 -19.21 29.16 -17.98
C GLN A 310 -18.59 30.49 -18.39
#